data_AF-E1Z7U0-F1
#
_entry.id   AF-E1Z7U0-F1
#
_cell.length_a   1.000
_cell.length_b   1.000
_cell.length_c   1.000
_cell.angle_alpha   90.00
_cell.angle_beta   90.00
_cell.angle_gamma   90.00
#
_symmetry.space_group_name_H-M   'P 1'
#
loop_
_entity.id
_entity.type
_entity.pdbx_description
1 polymer ?
#
loop_
_entity_poly.entity_id
_entity_poly.type
_entity_poly.pdbx_seq_one_letter_code
_entity_poly.pdbx_strand_id
1 'polypeptide(L)'
;MQLEQCTLLPNTNARGATISNMQRGSVTECCTECQETDGCNVFVYCPKDGGCDDGSGRVYPQGLCTLKSQQLAPGEQPEYFATGPVVPWSSGYIPA
;
A
#
# COMPACT_ATOMS: atom_id res chain seq x y z
N MET A 1 21.65 -7.51 -5.39
CA MET A 1 20.38 -8.08 -5.90
C MET A 1 19.29 -7.20 -5.31
N GLN A 2 18.67 -6.36 -6.14
CA GLN A 2 17.79 -5.28 -5.69
C GLN A 2 16.40 -5.84 -5.35
N LEU A 3 16.02 -5.78 -4.08
CA LEU A 3 14.62 -5.78 -3.61
C LEU A 3 14.23 -4.35 -3.15
N GLU A 4 14.92 -3.34 -3.67
CA GLU A 4 15.15 -2.04 -3.02
C GLU A 4 14.29 -0.87 -3.56
N GLN A 5 13.27 -1.11 -4.39
CA GLN A 5 12.60 0.01 -5.09
C GLN A 5 11.30 0.53 -4.43
N CYS A 6 10.79 -0.10 -3.37
CA CYS A 6 9.69 0.48 -2.60
C CYS A 6 10.16 0.93 -1.21
N THR A 7 9.78 2.14 -0.82
CA THR A 7 9.82 2.55 0.59
C THR A 7 8.58 2.01 1.29
N LEU A 8 8.78 1.16 2.29
CA LEU A 8 7.70 0.59 3.09
C LEU A 8 7.25 1.57 4.19
N LEU A 9 5.94 1.66 4.37
CA LEU A 9 5.26 2.53 5.31
C LEU A 9 4.40 1.67 6.26
N PRO A 10 4.96 1.21 7.41
CA PRO A 10 4.19 0.45 8.37
C PRO A 10 3.06 1.30 8.96
N ASN A 11 1.99 0.64 9.39
CA ASN A 11 0.85 1.26 10.08
C ASN A 11 0.31 2.52 9.37
N THR A 12 0.17 2.41 8.06
CA THR A 12 -0.20 3.52 7.18
C THR A 12 -1.19 3.03 6.15
N ASN A 13 -2.28 3.79 5.98
CA ASN A 13 -3.28 3.59 4.93
C ASN A 13 -3.11 4.71 3.90
N ALA A 14 -2.36 4.44 2.83
CA ALA A 14 -2.07 5.43 1.80
C ALA A 14 -3.29 5.76 0.92
N ARG A 15 -3.38 7.03 0.51
CA ARG A 15 -4.37 7.53 -0.45
C ARG A 15 -4.01 7.09 -1.88
N GLY A 16 -4.78 7.59 -2.84
CA GLY A 16 -4.57 7.38 -4.26
C GLY A 16 -5.77 6.77 -4.95
N ALA A 17 -5.82 6.95 -6.27
CA ALA A 17 -6.81 6.32 -7.12
C ALA A 17 -6.49 4.83 -7.22
N THR A 18 -7.46 3.97 -6.90
CA THR A 18 -7.30 2.52 -7.04
C THR A 18 -7.14 2.13 -8.49
N ILE A 19 -6.06 1.41 -8.79
CA ILE A 19 -5.80 0.79 -10.10
C ILE A 19 -6.34 -0.64 -10.09
N SER A 20 -6.00 -1.42 -9.07
CA SER A 20 -6.38 -2.83 -8.96
C SER A 20 -6.41 -3.30 -7.50
N ASN A 21 -7.06 -4.44 -7.28
CA ASN A 21 -7.07 -5.16 -6.02
C ASN A 21 -6.70 -6.62 -6.29
N MET A 22 -5.79 -7.19 -5.50
CA MET A 22 -5.44 -8.61 -5.56
C MET A 22 -5.08 -9.16 -4.19
N GLN A 23 -4.99 -10.49 -4.09
CA GLN A 23 -4.48 -11.18 -2.91
C GLN A 23 -2.99 -11.47 -3.09
N ARG A 24 -2.18 -11.09 -2.10
CA ARG A 24 -0.74 -11.39 -2.06
C ARG A 24 -0.37 -11.92 -0.67
N GLY A 25 0.62 -12.80 -0.62
CA GLY A 25 1.08 -13.43 0.62
C GLY A 25 1.94 -12.49 1.48
N SER A 26 2.46 -11.41 0.88
CA SER A 26 3.30 -10.46 1.59
C SER A 26 3.20 -9.03 1.05
N VAL A 27 3.64 -8.08 1.87
CA VAL A 27 3.80 -6.67 1.48
C VAL A 27 4.83 -6.50 0.35
N THR A 28 5.86 -7.36 0.32
CA THR A 28 6.89 -7.35 -0.72
C THR A 28 6.34 -7.79 -2.06
N GLU A 29 5.51 -8.83 -2.09
CA GLU A 29 4.80 -9.21 -3.31
C GLU A 29 3.89 -8.09 -3.82
N CYS A 30 3.19 -7.38 -2.93
CA CYS A 30 2.38 -6.22 -3.32
C CYS A 30 3.21 -5.06 -3.91
N CYS A 31 4.43 -4.85 -3.40
CA CYS A 31 5.39 -3.92 -4.00
C CYS A 31 5.81 -4.36 -5.41
N THR A 32 6.12 -5.64 -5.62
CA THR A 32 6.45 -6.19 -6.95
C THR A 32 5.32 -5.95 -7.95
N GLU A 33 4.07 -6.23 -7.56
CA GLU A 33 2.91 -5.96 -8.41
C GLU A 33 2.77 -4.48 -8.78
N CYS A 34 3.07 -3.57 -7.84
CA CYS A 34 3.05 -2.15 -8.12
C CYS A 34 4.14 -1.75 -9.14
N GLN A 35 5.34 -2.32 -9.03
CA GLN A 35 6.43 -2.05 -9.99
C GLN A 35 6.10 -2.54 -11.40
N GLU A 36 5.38 -3.66 -11.51
CA GLU A 36 4.99 -4.27 -12.79
C GLU A 36 3.72 -3.66 -13.38
N THR A 37 3.00 -2.82 -12.63
CA THR A 37 1.74 -2.21 -13.07
C THR A 37 1.94 -0.77 -13.49
N ASP A 38 1.72 -0.50 -14.78
CA ASP A 38 1.78 0.85 -15.34
C ASP A 38 0.91 1.84 -14.55
N GLY A 39 1.55 2.93 -14.13
CA GLY A 39 0.90 4.00 -13.36
C GLY A 39 0.77 3.74 -11.86
N CYS A 40 1.12 2.54 -11.35
CA CYS A 40 1.21 2.34 -9.91
C CYS A 40 2.47 3.00 -9.35
N ASN A 41 2.30 3.81 -8.32
CA ASN A 41 3.42 4.37 -7.56
C ASN A 41 3.23 4.30 -6.05
N VAL A 42 2.05 3.86 -5.59
CA VAL A 42 1.71 3.67 -4.18
C VAL A 42 0.85 2.41 -4.04
N PHE A 43 1.00 1.65 -2.96
CA PHE A 43 0.13 0.52 -2.67
C PHE A 43 -0.26 0.49 -1.19
N VAL A 44 -1.36 -0.19 -0.88
CA VAL A 44 -1.73 -0.59 0.49
C VAL A 44 -1.87 -2.10 0.56
N TYR A 45 -1.48 -2.69 1.69
CA TYR A 45 -1.48 -4.12 1.96
C TYR A 45 -2.07 -4.40 3.34
N CYS A 46 -2.89 -5.45 3.45
CA CYS A 46 -3.44 -5.90 4.73
C CYS A 46 -2.63 -7.08 5.31
N PRO A 47 -1.70 -6.87 6.26
CA PRO A 47 -0.93 -7.95 6.88
C PRO A 47 -1.69 -8.70 7.97
N LYS A 48 -2.74 -8.10 8.53
CA LYS A 48 -3.34 -8.51 9.80
C LYS A 48 -4.27 -9.72 9.63
N ASP A 49 -4.03 -10.74 10.44
CA ASP A 49 -4.98 -11.85 10.62
C ASP A 49 -6.29 -11.35 11.25
N GLY A 50 -7.43 -11.77 10.68
CA GLY A 50 -8.74 -11.18 10.97
C GLY A 50 -9.05 -9.88 10.22
N GLY A 51 -8.13 -9.40 9.37
CA GLY A 51 -8.39 -8.31 8.42
C GLY A 51 -8.05 -6.90 8.90
N CYS A 52 -8.19 -5.95 7.98
CA CYS A 52 -7.83 -4.54 8.16
C CYS A 52 -9.04 -3.64 8.00
N ASP A 53 -9.35 -2.86 9.03
CA ASP A 53 -10.42 -1.87 9.01
C ASP A 53 -9.98 -0.57 8.32
N ASP A 54 -10.85 0.04 7.51
CA ASP A 54 -10.56 1.32 6.83
C ASP A 54 -10.86 2.57 7.68
N GLY A 55 -11.24 2.40 8.95
CA GLY A 55 -11.67 3.47 9.86
C GLY A 55 -13.18 3.72 9.86
N SER A 56 -13.94 3.06 8.97
CA SER A 56 -15.41 3.15 8.91
C SER A 56 -16.14 1.94 9.49
N GLY A 57 -15.41 0.95 10.01
CA GLY A 57 -15.96 -0.35 10.45
C GLY A 57 -15.99 -1.39 9.33
N ARG A 58 -15.53 -1.05 8.12
CA ARG A 58 -15.40 -2.00 7.01
C ARG A 58 -14.05 -2.71 7.09
N VAL A 59 -14.13 -4.01 7.34
CA VAL A 59 -12.96 -4.91 7.42
C VAL A 59 -12.70 -5.57 6.08
N TYR A 60 -11.44 -5.51 5.65
CA TYR A 60 -10.94 -6.15 4.43
C TYR A 60 -10.10 -7.38 4.78
N PRO A 61 -10.09 -8.42 3.93
CA PRO A 61 -9.39 -9.66 4.22
C PRO A 61 -7.87 -9.45 4.30
N GLN A 62 -7.21 -10.27 5.12
CA GLN A 62 -5.76 -10.42 5.10
C GLN A 62 -5.28 -10.71 3.68
N GLY A 63 -4.10 -10.20 3.34
CA GLY A 63 -3.49 -10.41 2.03
C GLY A 63 -4.01 -9.46 0.96
N LEU A 64 -5.04 -8.65 1.24
CA LEU A 64 -5.51 -7.65 0.28
C LEU A 64 -4.38 -6.66 -0.02
N CYS A 65 -3.98 -6.64 -1.28
CA CYS A 65 -3.09 -5.69 -1.90
C CYS A 65 -3.92 -4.81 -2.84
N THR A 66 -3.84 -3.49 -2.67
CA THR A 66 -4.48 -2.52 -3.55
C THR A 66 -3.42 -1.62 -4.14
N LEU A 67 -3.28 -1.69 -5.46
CA LEU A 67 -2.39 -0.84 -6.24
C LEU A 67 -3.06 0.51 -6.48
N LYS A 68 -2.30 1.58 -6.36
CA LYS A 68 -2.80 2.95 -6.45
C LYS A 68 -1.87 3.85 -7.24
N SER A 69 -2.47 4.89 -7.83
CA SER A 69 -1.75 6.04 -8.36
C SER A 69 -1.97 7.27 -7.49
N GLN A 70 -0.92 8.05 -7.31
CA GLN A 70 -0.93 9.40 -6.74
C GLN A 70 -0.11 10.34 -7.62
N GLN A 71 -0.46 11.62 -7.64
CA GLN A 71 0.40 12.64 -8.24
C GLN A 71 1.45 13.03 -7.20
N LEU A 72 2.71 12.63 -7.38
CA LEU A 72 3.81 12.94 -6.48
C LEU A 72 4.88 13.74 -7.23
N ALA A 73 5.38 14.82 -6.64
CA ALA A 73 6.59 15.47 -7.12
C ALA A 73 7.84 14.62 -6.77
N PRO A 74 8.97 14.80 -7.50
CA PRO A 74 10.22 14.14 -7.14
C PRO A 74 10.62 14.41 -5.68
N GLY A 75 10.94 13.35 -4.94
CA GLY A 75 11.26 13.43 -3.50
C GLY A 75 10.08 13.65 -2.55
N GLU A 76 8.84 13.73 -3.05
CA GLU A 76 7.64 13.86 -2.22
C GLU A 76 7.21 12.52 -1.63
N GLN A 77 6.67 12.56 -0.41
CA GLN A 77 6.03 11.40 0.20
C GLN A 77 4.56 11.31 -0.22
N PRO A 78 3.99 10.10 -0.30
CA PRO A 78 2.57 9.93 -0.60
C PRO A 78 1.65 10.51 0.46
N GLU A 79 0.44 10.88 0.06
CA GLU A 79 -0.63 11.26 0.97
C GLU A 79 -1.25 10.04 1.65
N TYR A 80 -1.80 10.25 2.85
CA TYR A 80 -2.37 9.19 3.69
C TYR A 80 -3.82 9.49 4.10
N PHE A 81 -4.63 8.44 4.22
CA PHE A 81 -5.92 8.52 4.93
C PHE A 81 -5.67 8.53 6.44
N ALA A 82 -4.76 7.68 6.90
CA ALA A 82 -4.37 7.56 8.31
C ALA A 82 -2.95 6.98 8.45
N THR A 83 -2.26 7.34 9.52
CA THR A 83 -1.01 6.73 9.96
C THR A 83 -0.99 6.66 11.50
N GLY A 84 -0.31 5.65 12.05
CA GLY A 84 -0.08 5.50 13.49
C GLY A 84 -0.41 4.11 14.02
N PRO A 85 -0.06 3.81 15.29
CA PRO A 85 0.03 2.42 15.81
C PRO A 85 -1.22 1.56 15.70
N VAL A 86 -2.40 2.18 15.61
CA VAL A 86 -3.70 1.49 15.51
C VAL A 86 -4.14 1.22 14.07
N VAL A 87 -3.46 1.81 13.08
CA VAL A 87 -3.78 1.61 11.66
C VAL A 87 -3.30 0.20 11.25
N PRO A 88 -4.21 -0.70 10.82
CA PRO A 88 -3.88 -2.10 10.57
C PRO A 88 -3.25 -2.35 9.19
N TRP A 89 -3.09 -1.30 8.39
CA TRP A 89 -2.56 -1.36 7.02
C TRP A 89 -1.05 -1.16 7.00
N SER A 90 -0.37 -1.84 6.08
CA SER A 90 0.98 -1.50 5.66
C SER A 90 0.90 -0.95 4.25
N SER A 91 1.55 0.18 3.98
CA SER A 91 1.63 0.75 2.64
C SER A 91 3.06 0.71 2.12
N GLY A 92 3.24 1.09 0.86
CA GLY A 92 4.54 1.44 0.32
C GLY A 92 4.41 2.26 -0.94
N TYR A 93 5.51 2.86 -1.37
CA TYR A 93 5.56 3.66 -2.58
C TYR A 93 6.90 3.52 -3.29
N ILE A 94 6.89 3.75 -4.59
CA ILE A 94 8.08 3.79 -5.43
C ILE A 94 8.62 5.22 -5.39
N PRO A 95 9.82 5.48 -4.84
CA PRO A 95 10.40 6.82 -4.85
C PRO A 95 10.61 7.30 -6.29
N ALA A 96 10.17 8.53 -6.57
CA ALA A 96 10.40 9.21 -7.84
C ALA A 96 11.81 9.83 -7.92
#